data_AF-A0A1H1L3J6-F1
#
_entry.id   AF-A0A1H1L3J6-F1
#
_cell.length_a   1.000
_cell.length_b   1.000
_cell.length_c   1.000
_cell.angle_alpha   90.00
_cell.angle_beta   90.00
_cell.angle_gamma   90.00
#
_symmetry.space_group_name_H-M   'P 1'
#
loop_
_entity.id
_entity.type
_entity.pdbx_description
1 polymer ?
#
loop_
_entity_poly.entity_id
_entity_poly.type
_entity_poly.pdbx_seq_one_letter_code
_entity_poly.pdbx_strand_id
1 'polypeptide(L)'
;MRKDSLTLERFRRCEAAARLLEKAKDSSITRKANAASGFEWCEDMLDEAWNDIDRIAEQSGDRDARIVAAHFLFLETWLDTASEVGLSVDKTKKLAYAALMRLDKEE
;
A
#
# COMPACT_ATOMS: atom_id res chain seq x y z
N MET A 1 16.50 -18.74 1.75
CA MET A 1 16.28 -17.75 0.67
C MET A 1 14.90 -17.15 0.89
N ARG A 2 14.79 -15.87 1.25
CA ARG A 2 13.51 -15.17 1.08
C ARG A 2 13.35 -15.00 -0.43
N LYS A 3 12.32 -15.62 -1.02
CA LYS A 3 11.83 -15.13 -2.32
C LYS A 3 11.35 -13.72 -2.02
N ASP A 4 11.99 -12.72 -2.61
CA ASP A 4 11.41 -11.38 -2.63
C ASP A 4 10.10 -11.49 -3.40
N SER A 5 8.98 -11.29 -2.72
CA SER A 5 7.65 -11.33 -3.35
C SER A 5 7.51 -10.11 -4.26
N LEU A 6 7.08 -10.36 -5.50
CA LEU A 6 6.85 -9.31 -6.49
C LEU A 6 5.72 -8.40 -6.02
N THR A 7 4.68 -8.96 -5.40
CA THR A 7 3.59 -8.20 -4.79
C THR A 7 4.09 -7.27 -3.68
N LEU A 8 4.97 -7.73 -2.79
CA LEU A 8 5.53 -6.87 -1.74
C LEU A 8 6.36 -5.72 -2.33
N GLU A 9 7.13 -5.98 -3.38
CA GLU A 9 7.86 -4.94 -4.07
C GLU A 9 6.92 -3.91 -4.71
N ARG A 10 5.85 -4.38 -5.38
CA ARG A 10 4.80 -3.52 -5.94
C ARG A 10 4.18 -2.61 -4.88
N PHE A 11 3.78 -3.14 -3.73
CA PHE A 11 3.21 -2.34 -2.64
C PHE A 11 4.19 -1.33 -2.04
N ARG A 12 5.49 -1.63 -1.98
CA ARG A 12 6.51 -0.64 -1.59
C ARG A 12 6.65 0.50 -2.59
N ARG A 13 6.51 0.21 -3.89
CA ARG A 13 6.48 1.27 -4.91
C ARG A 13 5.21 2.10 -4.78
N CYS A 14 4.06 1.50 -4.47
CA CYS A 14 2.81 2.21 -4.21
C CYS A 14 2.91 3.13 -2.99
N GLU A 15 3.58 2.68 -1.91
CA GLU A 15 3.89 3.53 -0.76
C GLU A 15 4.73 4.76 -1.17
N ALA A 16 5.75 4.55 -2.01
CA ALA A 16 6.56 5.65 -2.52
C ALA A 16 5.74 6.62 -3.39
N ALA A 17 4.85 6.10 -4.25
CA ALA A 17 3.94 6.89 -5.07
C ALA A 17 2.96 7.72 -4.20
N ALA A 18 2.34 7.11 -3.20
CA ALA A 18 1.48 7.79 -2.22
C ALA A 18 2.23 8.90 -1.48
N ARG A 19 3.48 8.66 -1.04
CA ARG A 19 4.34 9.69 -0.40
C ARG A 19 4.65 10.85 -1.33
N LEU A 20 4.90 10.58 -2.61
CA LEU A 20 5.17 11.61 -3.63
C LEU A 20 3.93 12.49 -3.85
N LEU A 21 2.75 11.87 -3.95
CA LEU A 21 1.48 12.59 -4.09
C LEU A 21 1.16 13.44 -2.86
N GLU A 22 1.36 12.92 -1.65
CA GLU A 22 1.14 13.68 -0.42
C GLU A 22 2.05 14.92 -0.37
N LYS A 23 3.34 14.75 -0.69
CA LYS A 23 4.29 15.86 -0.77
C LYS A 23 3.95 16.86 -1.88
N ALA A 24 3.33 16.41 -2.95
CA ALA A 24 2.87 17.28 -4.04
C ALA A 24 1.71 18.16 -3.63
N LYS A 25 0.80 17.70 -2.75
CA LYS A 25 -0.29 18.53 -2.21
C LYS A 25 0.25 19.78 -1.54
N ASP A 26 1.33 19.65 -0.79
CA ASP A 26 2.04 20.73 -0.08
C ASP A 26 2.89 21.64 -0.99
N SER A 27 3.04 21.29 -2.27
CA SER A 27 3.86 22.05 -3.22
C SER A 27 3.11 23.23 -3.85
N SER A 28 3.83 24.30 -4.17
CA SER A 28 3.25 25.48 -4.85
C SER A 28 2.74 25.16 -6.27
N ILE A 29 1.75 25.94 -6.72
CA ILE A 29 1.02 25.75 -8.00
C ILE A 29 1.97 25.64 -9.21
N THR A 30 3.06 26.40 -9.24
CA THR A 30 4.04 26.41 -10.33
C THR A 30 4.86 25.10 -10.42
N ARG A 31 5.09 24.40 -9.30
CA ARG A 31 5.75 23.06 -9.31
C ARG A 31 4.79 21.95 -9.71
N LYS A 32 3.48 22.10 -9.45
CA LYS A 32 2.46 21.10 -9.79
C LYS A 32 2.33 20.90 -11.32
N ALA A 33 2.44 21.97 -12.11
CA ALA A 33 2.33 21.90 -13.57
C ALA A 33 3.44 21.06 -14.25
N ASN A 34 4.67 21.09 -13.73
CA ASN A 34 5.79 20.32 -14.28
C ASN A 34 5.81 18.86 -13.84
N ALA A 35 4.99 18.48 -12.86
CA ALA A 35 4.94 17.14 -12.28
C ALA A 35 3.71 16.33 -12.72
N ALA A 36 2.83 16.91 -13.55
CA ALA A 36 1.55 16.32 -13.97
C ALA A 36 1.69 14.92 -14.58
N SER A 37 2.66 14.69 -15.47
CA SER A 37 2.89 13.36 -16.07
C SER A 37 3.49 12.32 -15.11
N GLY A 38 4.18 12.77 -14.05
CA GLY A 38 4.65 11.88 -12.99
C GLY A 38 3.55 11.49 -11.99
N PHE A 39 2.51 12.32 -11.86
CA PHE A 39 1.36 12.04 -11.00
C PHE A 39 0.39 11.05 -11.62
N GLU A 40 0.15 11.12 -12.93
CA GLU A 40 -0.67 10.14 -13.65
C GLU A 40 -0.16 8.71 -13.43
N TRP A 41 1.15 8.48 -13.57
CA TRP A 41 1.75 7.17 -13.28
C TRP A 41 1.62 6.74 -11.81
N CYS A 42 1.61 7.69 -10.87
CA CYS A 42 1.38 7.39 -9.45
C CYS A 42 -0.08 7.01 -9.20
N GLU A 43 -1.03 7.68 -9.86
CA GLU A 43 -2.46 7.41 -9.76
C GLU A 43 -2.78 6.03 -10.35
N ASP A 44 -2.29 5.71 -11.54
CA ASP A 44 -2.45 4.39 -12.17
C ASP A 44 -1.95 3.26 -11.25
N MET A 45 -0.78 3.43 -10.63
CA MET A 45 -0.24 2.46 -9.68
C MET A 45 -1.12 2.29 -8.42
N LEU A 46 -1.72 3.37 -7.93
CA LEU A 46 -2.61 3.28 -6.77
C LEU A 46 -3.94 2.61 -7.14
N ASP A 47 -4.46 2.84 -8.35
CA ASP A 47 -5.64 2.16 -8.86
C ASP A 47 -5.40 0.64 -9.01
N GLU A 48 -4.25 0.23 -9.54
CA GLU A 48 -3.84 -1.17 -9.56
C GLU A 48 -3.76 -1.75 -8.15
N ALA A 49 -3.16 -1.01 -7.20
CA ALA A 49 -3.07 -1.46 -5.82
C ALA A 49 -4.44 -1.61 -5.14
N TRP A 50 -5.43 -0.80 -5.48
CA TRP A 50 -6.79 -0.95 -4.97
C TRP A 50 -7.45 -2.24 -5.45
N ASN A 51 -7.24 -2.64 -6.70
CA ASN A 51 -7.70 -3.95 -7.18
C ASN A 51 -7.05 -5.11 -6.41
N ASP A 52 -5.78 -4.97 -6.04
CA ASP A 52 -5.09 -5.95 -5.19
C ASP A 52 -5.65 -6.00 -3.76
N ILE A 53 -6.04 -4.84 -3.20
CA ILE A 53 -6.69 -4.78 -1.88
C ILE A 53 -8.02 -5.52 -1.90
N ASP A 54 -8.82 -5.37 -2.96
CA ASP A 54 -10.09 -6.10 -3.12
C ASP A 54 -9.84 -7.61 -3.20
N ARG A 55 -8.84 -8.05 -3.97
CA ARG A 55 -8.44 -9.47 -4.04
C ARG A 55 -7.98 -9.99 -2.68
N ILE A 56 -7.21 -9.20 -1.93
CA ILE A 56 -6.81 -9.56 -0.56
C ILE A 56 -8.05 -9.69 0.34
N ALA A 57 -9.05 -8.82 0.21
CA ALA A 57 -10.28 -8.89 1.00
C ALA A 57 -11.03 -10.19 0.72
N GLU A 58 -11.14 -10.59 -0.55
CA GLU A 58 -11.76 -11.86 -0.94
C GLU A 58 -11.01 -13.09 -0.41
N GLN A 59 -9.68 -13.06 -0.39
CA GLN A 59 -8.85 -14.23 -0.07
C GLN A 59 -8.49 -14.37 1.41
N SER A 60 -8.20 -13.25 2.07
CA SER A 60 -7.67 -13.19 3.43
C SER A 60 -8.60 -12.45 4.40
N GLY A 61 -9.68 -11.83 3.89
CA GLY A 61 -10.68 -11.11 4.66
C GLY A 61 -10.39 -9.61 4.80
N ASP A 62 -11.45 -8.83 5.00
CA ASP A 62 -11.45 -7.36 5.06
C ASP A 62 -10.43 -6.78 6.05
N ARG A 63 -10.18 -7.47 7.17
CA ARG A 63 -9.20 -7.01 8.15
C ARG A 63 -7.78 -7.02 7.57
N ASP A 64 -7.41 -8.08 6.87
CA ASP A 64 -6.07 -8.21 6.30
C ASP A 64 -5.89 -7.21 5.15
N ALA A 65 -6.93 -7.01 4.33
CA ALA A 65 -6.98 -5.96 3.29
C ALA A 65 -6.82 -4.55 3.88
N ARG A 66 -7.58 -4.23 4.95
CA ARG A 66 -7.48 -2.95 5.65
C ARG A 66 -6.07 -2.70 6.19
N ILE A 67 -5.43 -3.70 6.78
CA ILE A 67 -4.06 -3.55 7.31
C ILE A 67 -3.08 -3.18 6.18
N VAL A 68 -3.20 -3.82 5.02
CA VAL A 68 -2.34 -3.55 3.87
C VAL A 68 -2.60 -2.13 3.32
N ALA A 69 -3.87 -1.77 3.11
CA ALA A 69 -4.25 -0.44 2.61
C ALA A 69 -3.80 0.70 3.56
N ALA A 70 -4.08 0.54 4.86
CA ALA A 70 -3.69 1.50 5.91
C ALA A 70 -2.19 1.82 5.86
N HIS A 71 -1.36 0.79 5.85
CA HIS A 71 0.09 1.01 5.89
C HIS A 71 0.66 1.49 4.55
N PHE A 72 0.31 0.85 3.44
CA PHE A 72 0.99 1.08 2.16
C PHE A 72 0.34 2.16 1.30
N LEU A 73 -0.99 2.38 1.40
CA LEU A 73 -1.69 3.37 0.56
C LEU A 73 -2.02 4.64 1.35
N PHE A 74 -2.43 4.51 2.61
CA PHE A 74 -2.72 5.65 3.49
C PHE A 74 -1.52 6.13 4.32
N LEU A 75 -0.38 5.44 4.21
CA LEU A 75 0.89 5.80 4.87
C LEU A 75 0.82 5.83 6.39
N GLU A 76 -0.14 5.12 6.98
CA GLU A 76 -0.23 4.98 8.43
C GLU A 76 0.98 4.25 9.00
N THR A 77 1.36 4.61 10.23
CA THR A 77 2.42 3.86 10.89
C THR A 77 1.91 2.49 11.31
N TRP A 78 2.81 1.51 11.40
CA TRP A 78 2.46 0.20 11.95
C TRP A 78 1.87 0.25 13.36
N LEU A 79 2.17 1.30 14.13
CA LEU A 79 1.60 1.49 15.46
C LEU A 79 0.14 1.93 15.37
N ASP A 80 -0.17 2.89 14.51
CA ASP A 80 -1.53 3.41 14.31
C ASP A 80 -2.44 2.32 13.76
N THR A 81 -2.02 1.64 12.69
CA THR A 81 -2.77 0.54 12.09
C THR A 81 -2.99 -0.59 13.10
N ALA A 82 -1.98 -0.97 13.89
CA ALA A 82 -2.12 -2.02 14.90
C ALA A 82 -3.10 -1.64 16.02
N SER A 83 -3.07 -0.37 16.44
CA SER A 83 -4.02 0.19 17.41
C SER A 83 -5.45 0.12 16.87
N GLU A 84 -5.64 0.51 15.61
CA GLU A 84 -6.95 0.53 14.95
C GLU A 84 -7.57 -0.88 14.84
N VAL A 85 -6.78 -1.89 14.47
CA VAL A 85 -7.27 -3.26 14.32
C VAL A 85 -7.24 -4.08 15.62
N GLY A 86 -6.80 -3.49 16.73
CA GLY A 86 -6.75 -4.12 18.05
C GLY A 86 -5.74 -5.27 18.15
N LEU A 87 -4.59 -5.18 17.47
CA LEU A 87 -3.54 -6.19 17.45
C LEU A 87 -2.19 -5.62 17.93
N SER A 88 -1.23 -6.49 18.21
CA SER A 88 0.15 -6.05 18.39
C SER A 88 0.77 -5.66 17.04
N VAL A 89 1.76 -4.77 17.07
CA VAL A 89 2.52 -4.33 15.88
C VAL A 89 3.11 -5.53 15.12
N ASP A 90 3.70 -6.49 15.82
CA ASP A 90 4.29 -7.68 15.21
C ASP A 90 3.25 -8.56 14.51
N LYS A 91 2.08 -8.75 15.15
CA LYS A 91 1.00 -9.55 14.56
C LYS A 91 0.39 -8.86 13.34
N THR A 92 0.24 -7.53 13.40
CA THR A 92 -0.25 -6.71 12.29
C THR A 92 0.67 -6.83 11.07
N LYS A 93 1.99 -6.69 11.27
CA LYS A 93 2.99 -6.91 10.21
C LYS A 93 2.90 -8.31 9.62
N LYS A 94 2.81 -9.34 10.46
CA LYS A 94 2.72 -10.75 10.01
C LYS A 94 1.49 -10.99 9.16
N LEU A 95 0.33 -10.44 9.52
CA LEU A 95 -0.89 -10.55 8.72
C LEU A 95 -0.74 -9.85 7.37
N ALA A 96 -0.23 -8.61 7.36
CA ALA A 96 0.01 -7.86 6.12
C ALA A 96 0.92 -8.64 5.15
N TYR A 97 2.07 -9.12 5.63
CA TYR A 97 3.00 -9.88 4.79
C TYR A 97 2.42 -11.23 4.36
N ALA A 98 1.67 -11.91 5.23
CA ALA A 98 1.03 -13.17 4.87
C ALA A 98 -0.02 -12.97 3.77
N ALA A 99 -0.81 -11.89 3.82
CA ALA A 99 -1.77 -11.54 2.79
C ALA A 99 -1.09 -11.27 1.42
N LEU A 100 -0.04 -10.45 1.40
CA LEU A 100 0.73 -10.17 0.19
C LEU A 100 1.36 -11.44 -0.41
N MET A 101 1.89 -12.32 0.45
CA MET A 101 2.48 -13.61 0.01
C MET A 101 1.44 -14.61 -0.50
N ARG A 102 0.15 -14.46 -0.17
CA ARG A 102 -0.92 -15.28 -0.75
C ARG A 102 -1.28 -14.76 -2.14
N LEU A 103 -1.41 -13.44 -2.27
CA LEU A 103 -1.68 -12.80 -3.56
C LEU A 103 -0.58 -13.12 -4.59
N ASP A 104 0.69 -13.10 -4.17
CA ASP A 104 1.88 -13.45 -4.99
C ASP A 104 1.86 -14.90 -5.54
N LYS A 105 1.07 -15.81 -4.96
CA LYS A 105 0.97 -17.21 -5.42
C LYS A 105 -0.09 -17.42 -6.50
N GLU A 106 -0.93 -16.43 -6.75
CA GLU A 106 -2.00 -16.49 -7.75
C GLU A 106 -1.66 -15.74 -9.04
N GLU A 107 -0.63 -14.88 -9.02
CA GLU A 107 -0.04 -14.24 -10.22
C GLU A 107 0.95 -15.17 -10.93
#